data_AF-A0A2V0PLN8-F1
#
_entry.id   AF-A0A2V0PLN8-F1
#
_cell.length_a   1.000
_cell.length_b   1.000
_cell.length_c   1.000
_cell.angle_alpha   90.00
_cell.angle_beta   90.00
_cell.angle_gamma   90.00
#
_symmetry.space_group_name_H-M   'P 1'
#
loop_
_entity.id
_entity.type
_entity.pdbx_description
1 polymer ?
#
loop_
_entity_poly.entity_id
_entity_poly.type
_entity_poly.pdbx_seq_one_letter_code
_entity_poly.pdbx_strand_id
1 'polypeptide(L)'
;MDGRRVRKNPLAKLKKQLSAQRLKLDKLQEEFEALRARESAMNALATSLAALLQVTEPLRALTDGGHTLPLGDWEQELIGLRQTHAAQLCAVPAASGGKDSGSAATCSTGDETASRGGGDDAAAAAASCGVAGGGAAANAAGASSQPLAAAPSWARRLAAMVEEQGAEALVVRYKGCTGRELAAIIRQFTLEAAAVLFRLRSNAPDAADAERRLQSMWDDINAVLGVVMIARPESLVELNMLQLDTLGPLTLEWTAERGAFMLQEMQLTKHQFQSLLVLLQLYEARVSQLLPRRSELMRQQEATAEDATEQLQVLAAMAACQAGFVWAVMGSGYALLAELLEPTQAAATLVAAYPFMPTLMSILGALRAEQAAAPARAAAAKAAAVAAAATAAAAPRPPAASRPPARPGGAGQWQGEGIQEEEEEREEEDGQEEEGAEDDSGG
;
A
#
# COMPACT_ATOMS: atom_id res chain seq x y z
N MET A 1 -12.87 68.16 3.99
CA MET A 1 -13.28 66.74 4.11
C MET A 1 -12.85 66.02 2.84
N ASP A 2 -11.62 65.51 2.81
CA ASP A 2 -11.07 64.86 1.63
C ASP A 2 -11.39 63.36 1.61
N GLY A 3 -12.46 63.01 0.91
CA GLY A 3 -12.81 61.63 0.61
C GLY A 3 -11.99 61.06 -0.55
N ARG A 4 -10.70 60.76 -0.33
CA ARG A 4 -9.92 59.97 -1.30
C ARG A 4 -10.42 58.53 -1.31
N ARG A 5 -11.32 58.21 -2.25
CA ARG A 5 -11.69 56.82 -2.56
C ARG A 5 -10.46 56.09 -3.08
N VAL A 6 -9.89 55.23 -2.24
CA VAL A 6 -8.84 54.27 -2.63
C VAL A 6 -9.41 53.38 -3.74
N ARG A 7 -8.99 53.60 -4.98
CA ARG A 7 -9.31 52.71 -6.10
C ARG A 7 -8.61 51.37 -5.84
N LYS A 8 -9.39 50.34 -5.50
CA LYS A 8 -8.88 48.98 -5.30
C LYS A 8 -8.24 48.50 -6.62
N ASN A 9 -6.99 48.06 -6.57
CA ASN A 9 -6.25 47.56 -7.73
C ASN A 9 -6.85 46.20 -8.19
N PRO A 10 -7.48 46.12 -9.38
CA PRO A 10 -8.11 44.89 -9.85
C PRO A 10 -7.11 43.75 -10.08
N LEU A 11 -5.86 44.07 -10.41
CA LEU A 11 -4.80 43.06 -10.61
C LEU A 11 -4.42 42.35 -9.31
N ALA A 12 -4.43 43.06 -8.18
CA ALA A 12 -4.16 42.45 -6.88
C ALA A 12 -5.26 41.45 -6.49
N LYS A 13 -6.52 41.73 -6.85
CA LYS A 13 -7.65 40.82 -6.63
C LYS A 13 -7.52 39.57 -7.49
N LEU A 14 -7.19 39.69 -8.78
CA LEU A 14 -6.97 38.55 -9.68
C LEU A 14 -5.80 37.68 -9.24
N LYS A 15 -4.66 38.28 -8.85
CA LYS A 15 -3.52 37.54 -8.31
C LYS A 15 -3.89 36.73 -7.06
N LYS A 16 -4.68 37.32 -6.15
CA LYS A 16 -5.17 36.63 -4.95
C LYS A 16 -6.15 35.50 -5.28
N GLN A 17 -7.02 35.68 -6.27
CA GLN A 17 -7.94 34.64 -6.73
C GLN A 17 -7.18 33.49 -7.38
N LEU A 18 -6.22 33.79 -8.25
CA LEU A 18 -5.38 32.79 -8.89
C LEU A 18 -4.53 32.02 -7.87
N SER A 19 -3.97 32.67 -6.86
CA SER A 19 -3.26 31.96 -5.77
C SER A 19 -4.19 31.06 -4.95
N ALA A 20 -5.42 31.51 -4.69
CA ALA A 20 -6.41 30.71 -3.97
C ALA A 20 -6.90 29.50 -4.80
N GLN A 21 -7.07 29.68 -6.11
CA GLN A 21 -7.43 28.60 -7.04
C GLN A 21 -6.29 27.58 -7.16
N ARG A 22 -5.03 28.03 -7.23
CA ARG A 22 -3.86 27.12 -7.21
C ARG A 22 -3.83 26.29 -5.94
N LEU A 23 -3.96 26.93 -4.78
CA LEU A 23 -4.02 26.21 -3.50
C LEU A 23 -5.18 25.19 -3.45
N LYS A 24 -6.34 25.54 -4.01
CA LYS A 24 -7.48 24.62 -4.11
C LYS A 24 -7.18 23.44 -5.04
N LEU A 25 -6.54 23.69 -6.18
CA LEU A 25 -6.15 22.66 -7.14
C LEU A 25 -5.12 21.73 -6.54
N ASP A 26 -4.10 22.26 -5.88
CA ASP A 26 -3.07 21.47 -5.18
C ASP A 26 -3.71 20.56 -4.14
N LYS A 27 -4.66 21.08 -3.34
CA LYS A 27 -5.40 20.29 -2.36
C LYS A 27 -6.25 19.18 -2.99
N LEU A 28 -6.98 19.49 -4.08
CA LEU A 28 -7.78 18.48 -4.78
C LEU A 28 -6.90 17.40 -5.41
N GLN A 29 -5.71 17.76 -5.89
CA GLN A 29 -4.75 16.81 -6.42
C GLN A 29 -4.17 15.92 -5.32
N GLU A 30 -3.87 16.46 -4.13
CA GLU A 30 -3.50 15.66 -2.96
C GLU A 30 -4.60 14.69 -2.53
N GLU A 31 -5.87 15.14 -2.50
CA GLU A 31 -7.03 14.30 -2.19
C GLU A 31 -7.19 13.19 -3.24
N PHE A 32 -7.06 13.51 -4.54
CA PHE A 32 -7.12 12.54 -5.62
C PHE A 32 -6.01 11.49 -5.53
N GLU A 33 -4.77 11.90 -5.26
CA GLU A 33 -3.64 10.98 -5.07
C GLU A 33 -3.87 10.04 -3.88
N ALA A 34 -4.41 10.55 -2.77
CA ALA A 34 -4.73 9.75 -1.59
C ALA A 34 -5.84 8.72 -1.88
N LEU A 35 -6.88 9.11 -2.62
CA LEU A 35 -7.95 8.20 -3.03
C LEU A 35 -7.43 7.11 -3.98
N ARG A 36 -6.59 7.49 -4.95
CA ARG A 36 -5.95 6.54 -5.87
C ARG A 36 -5.04 5.56 -5.14
N ALA A 37 -4.27 6.04 -4.16
CA ALA A 37 -3.43 5.18 -3.31
C ALA A 37 -4.27 4.18 -2.50
N ARG A 38 -5.41 4.63 -1.96
CA ARG A 38 -6.35 3.75 -1.26
C ARG A 38 -6.97 2.70 -2.18
N GLU A 39 -7.40 3.09 -3.38
CA GLU A 39 -7.91 2.15 -4.39
C GLU A 39 -6.85 1.11 -4.76
N SER A 40 -5.62 1.55 -5.04
CA SER A 40 -4.46 0.69 -5.32
C SER A 40 -4.23 -0.32 -4.19
N ALA A 41 -4.18 0.12 -2.94
CA ALA A 41 -4.02 -0.74 -1.77
C ALA A 41 -5.14 -1.78 -1.63
N MET A 42 -6.40 -1.38 -1.82
CA MET A 42 -7.54 -2.30 -1.74
C MET A 42 -7.56 -3.31 -2.88
N ASN A 43 -7.17 -2.90 -4.09
CA ASN A 43 -7.08 -3.80 -5.24
C ASN A 43 -5.94 -4.80 -5.09
N ALA A 44 -4.77 -4.36 -4.61
CA ALA A 44 -3.66 -5.24 -4.27
C ALA A 44 -4.06 -6.28 -3.21
N LEU A 45 -4.73 -5.83 -2.13
CA LEU A 45 -5.21 -6.72 -1.07
C LEU A 45 -6.22 -7.74 -1.58
N ALA A 46 -7.22 -7.29 -2.34
CA ALA A 46 -8.24 -8.18 -2.87
C ALA A 46 -7.67 -9.18 -3.90
N THR A 47 -6.74 -8.74 -4.76
CA THR A 47 -6.06 -9.62 -5.74
C THR A 47 -5.23 -10.67 -5.01
N SER A 48 -4.46 -10.26 -4.00
CA SER A 48 -3.65 -11.17 -3.18
C SER A 48 -4.51 -12.20 -2.46
N LEU A 49 -5.59 -11.76 -1.80
CA LEU A 49 -6.48 -12.65 -1.06
C LEU A 49 -7.23 -13.61 -1.98
N ALA A 50 -7.75 -13.13 -3.12
CA ALA A 50 -8.42 -13.99 -4.10
C ALA A 50 -7.45 -15.04 -4.69
N ALA A 51 -6.25 -14.61 -5.09
CA ALA A 51 -5.21 -15.51 -5.59
C ALA A 51 -4.84 -16.54 -4.52
N LEU A 52 -4.59 -16.11 -3.29
CA LEU A 52 -4.23 -16.97 -2.17
C LEU A 52 -5.33 -17.99 -1.86
N LEU A 53 -6.59 -17.58 -1.85
CA LEU A 53 -7.74 -18.48 -1.69
C LEU A 53 -7.77 -19.54 -2.79
N GLN A 54 -7.64 -19.13 -4.05
CA GLN A 54 -7.70 -20.02 -5.21
C GLN A 54 -6.55 -21.03 -5.21
N VAL A 55 -5.31 -20.58 -5.06
CA VAL A 55 -4.14 -21.48 -5.19
C VAL A 55 -3.92 -22.38 -3.98
N THR A 56 -4.45 -22.00 -2.81
CA THR A 56 -4.36 -22.82 -1.60
C THR A 56 -5.53 -23.77 -1.40
N GLU A 57 -6.60 -23.67 -2.20
CA GLU A 57 -7.77 -24.55 -2.10
C GLU A 57 -7.41 -26.05 -2.10
N PRO A 58 -6.53 -26.55 -3.00
CA PRO A 58 -6.12 -27.96 -2.98
C PRO A 58 -5.38 -28.35 -1.69
N LEU A 59 -4.61 -27.43 -1.11
CA LEU A 59 -3.87 -27.67 0.13
C LEU A 59 -4.82 -27.69 1.33
N ARG A 60 -5.79 -26.76 1.37
CA ARG A 60 -6.78 -26.62 2.45
C ARG A 60 -7.72 -27.81 2.55
N ALA A 61 -8.12 -28.36 1.40
CA ALA A 61 -8.93 -29.56 1.34
C ALA A 61 -8.32 -30.74 2.12
N LEU A 62 -6.99 -30.77 2.28
CA LEU A 62 -6.25 -31.82 2.98
C LEU A 62 -6.03 -31.53 4.47
N THR A 63 -6.00 -30.25 4.88
CA THR A 63 -5.73 -29.85 6.27
C THR A 63 -6.98 -29.72 7.11
N ASP A 64 -8.09 -29.30 6.50
CA ASP A 64 -9.29 -28.88 7.25
C ASP A 64 -10.19 -30.05 7.67
N GLY A 65 -9.82 -31.30 7.35
CA GLY A 65 -10.63 -32.48 7.66
C GLY A 65 -12.06 -32.44 7.10
N GLY A 66 -12.32 -31.58 6.10
CA GLY A 66 -13.65 -31.31 5.54
C GLY A 66 -14.43 -30.18 6.24
N HIS A 67 -13.90 -29.57 7.30
CA HIS A 67 -14.51 -28.40 7.94
C HIS A 67 -13.88 -27.12 7.42
N THR A 68 -14.24 -26.75 6.18
CA THR A 68 -13.95 -25.42 5.66
C THR A 68 -14.56 -24.39 6.60
N LEU A 69 -13.73 -23.70 7.37
CA LEU A 69 -14.13 -22.46 8.01
C LEU A 69 -14.68 -21.53 6.91
N PRO A 70 -15.84 -20.87 7.13
CA PRO A 70 -16.47 -20.07 6.10
C PRO A 70 -15.62 -18.82 5.80
N LEU A 71 -14.63 -18.98 4.93
CA LEU A 71 -13.89 -17.89 4.30
C LEU A 71 -14.82 -17.03 3.40
N GLY A 72 -16.04 -17.51 3.12
CA GLY A 72 -17.09 -16.74 2.45
C GLY A 72 -17.43 -15.43 3.17
N ASP A 73 -17.28 -15.37 4.50
CA ASP A 73 -17.49 -14.13 5.26
C ASP A 73 -16.44 -13.07 4.89
N TRP A 74 -15.22 -13.48 4.55
CA TRP A 74 -14.13 -12.55 4.17
C TRP A 74 -14.32 -11.98 2.77
N GLU A 75 -14.77 -12.80 1.82
CA GLU A 75 -15.07 -12.32 0.47
C GLU A 75 -16.25 -11.34 0.50
N GLN A 76 -17.30 -11.64 1.27
CA GLN A 76 -18.41 -10.72 1.48
C GLN A 76 -17.99 -9.44 2.22
N GLU A 77 -17.11 -9.52 3.21
CA GLU A 77 -16.57 -8.35 3.92
C GLU A 77 -15.73 -7.46 3.00
N LEU A 78 -14.89 -8.04 2.13
CA LEU A 78 -14.14 -7.33 1.10
C LEU A 78 -15.04 -6.67 0.06
N ILE A 79 -16.07 -7.40 -0.40
CA ILE A 79 -17.09 -6.86 -1.32
C ILE A 79 -17.84 -5.71 -0.63
N GLY A 80 -18.22 -5.88 0.63
CA GLY A 80 -18.89 -4.85 1.43
C GLY A 80 -18.04 -3.60 1.63
N LEU A 81 -16.74 -3.75 1.91
CA LEU A 81 -15.80 -2.64 2.00
C LEU A 81 -15.63 -1.92 0.65
N ARG A 82 -15.52 -2.66 -0.46
CA ARG A 82 -15.46 -2.11 -1.82
C ARG A 82 -16.73 -1.33 -2.17
N GLN A 83 -17.90 -1.89 -1.88
CA GLN A 83 -19.20 -1.27 -2.15
C GLN A 83 -19.44 -0.02 -1.29
N THR A 84 -19.15 -0.10 0.01
CA THR A 84 -19.25 1.04 0.93
C THR A 84 -18.33 2.17 0.47
N HIS A 85 -17.14 1.84 -0.04
CA HIS A 85 -16.21 2.83 -0.55
C HIS A 85 -16.65 3.43 -1.89
N ALA A 86 -17.13 2.62 -2.84
CA ALA A 86 -17.69 3.13 -4.09
C ALA A 86 -18.86 4.09 -3.82
N ALA A 87 -19.70 3.77 -2.82
CA ALA A 87 -20.76 4.65 -2.35
C ALA A 87 -20.21 5.95 -1.73
N GLN A 88 -19.14 5.90 -0.91
CA GLN A 88 -18.51 7.10 -0.34
C GLN A 88 -17.87 8.01 -1.40
N LEU A 89 -17.25 7.44 -2.44
CA LEU A 89 -16.69 8.19 -3.56
C LEU A 89 -17.79 8.89 -4.38
N CYS A 90 -18.91 8.20 -4.62
CA CYS A 90 -20.07 8.77 -5.31
C CYS A 90 -20.84 9.78 -4.45
N ALA A 91 -20.76 9.67 -3.11
CA ALA A 91 -21.44 10.54 -2.17
C ALA A 91 -20.69 11.83 -1.85
N VAL A 92 -19.54 12.11 -2.47
CA VAL A 92 -18.89 13.42 -2.34
C VAL A 92 -19.84 14.48 -2.92
N PRO A 93 -20.43 15.35 -2.07
CA PRO A 93 -21.48 16.23 -2.54
C PRO A 93 -20.87 17.30 -3.46
N ALA A 94 -21.56 17.58 -4.56
CA ALA A 94 -21.36 18.75 -5.41
C ALA A 94 -21.64 20.10 -4.67
N ALA A 95 -21.38 20.16 -3.37
CA ALA A 95 -21.54 21.32 -2.52
C ALA A 95 -20.29 22.21 -2.57
N SER A 96 -19.97 22.72 -3.76
CA SER A 96 -19.15 23.92 -3.86
C SER A 96 -19.68 24.88 -4.93
N GLY A 97 -20.96 25.23 -4.81
CA GLY A 97 -21.55 26.30 -5.60
C GLY A 97 -22.86 26.78 -4.98
N GLY A 98 -22.83 27.89 -4.25
CA GLY A 98 -24.05 28.55 -3.79
C GLY A 98 -23.95 29.17 -2.40
N LYS A 99 -23.11 30.19 -2.23
CA LYS A 99 -23.31 31.19 -1.18
C LYS A 99 -23.54 32.50 -1.89
N ASP A 100 -24.81 32.87 -2.05
CA ASP A 100 -25.22 34.27 -2.11
C ASP A 100 -26.66 34.43 -1.61
N SER A 101 -26.76 35.27 -0.55
CA SER A 101 -27.85 36.20 -0.19
C SER A 101 -29.28 35.69 0.09
N GLY A 102 -29.73 35.93 1.33
CA GLY A 102 -30.94 36.75 1.52
C GLY A 102 -32.04 36.25 2.48
N SER A 103 -32.05 36.84 3.68
CA SER A 103 -33.24 37.42 4.34
C SER A 103 -34.24 36.57 5.16
N ALA A 104 -34.26 36.93 6.46
CA ALA A 104 -35.41 37.20 7.34
C ALA A 104 -36.10 36.09 8.17
N ALA A 105 -36.19 36.41 9.48
CA ALA A 105 -37.27 36.11 10.45
C ALA A 105 -37.32 34.65 11.00
N THR A 106 -37.55 34.32 12.28
CA THR A 106 -38.07 35.05 13.46
C THR A 106 -37.97 34.14 14.71
N CYS A 107 -38.01 34.78 15.90
CA CYS A 107 -38.61 34.36 17.18
C CYS A 107 -38.03 33.24 18.09
N SER A 108 -37.48 33.72 19.21
CA SER A 108 -37.91 33.50 20.62
C SER A 108 -38.34 32.11 21.13
N THR A 109 -37.54 31.67 22.11
CA THR A 109 -37.82 31.02 23.42
C THR A 109 -39.23 31.02 24.03
N GLY A 110 -39.51 29.94 24.78
CA GLY A 110 -40.44 29.82 25.92
C GLY A 110 -41.43 28.64 25.77
N ASP A 111 -41.25 27.47 26.40
CA ASP A 111 -41.53 27.04 27.79
C ASP A 111 -42.93 26.40 27.99
N GLU A 112 -43.00 25.49 28.97
CA GLU A 112 -44.16 24.95 29.71
C GLU A 112 -44.94 23.66 29.29
N THR A 113 -44.68 22.62 30.10
CA THR A 113 -45.61 21.79 30.93
C THR A 113 -46.56 20.72 30.38
N ALA A 114 -46.46 19.56 31.08
CA ALA A 114 -47.50 18.64 31.55
C ALA A 114 -48.24 17.71 30.55
N SER A 115 -48.19 16.39 30.79
CA SER A 115 -49.28 15.65 31.46
C SER A 115 -48.99 14.13 31.58
N ARG A 116 -49.68 13.51 32.54
CA ARG A 116 -49.55 12.18 33.13
C ARG A 116 -50.21 11.02 32.34
N GLY A 117 -49.80 9.80 32.68
CA GLY A 117 -50.58 8.55 32.64
C GLY A 117 -49.67 7.38 32.21
N GLY A 118 -49.42 6.29 32.96
CA GLY A 118 -50.14 5.62 34.04
C GLY A 118 -50.72 4.30 33.50
N GLY A 119 -50.20 3.14 33.93
CA GLY A 119 -50.81 1.83 33.67
C GLY A 119 -49.82 0.65 33.69
N ASP A 120 -49.87 -0.13 34.77
CA ASP A 120 -49.14 -1.37 35.03
C ASP A 120 -49.76 -2.63 34.37
N ASP A 121 -48.95 -3.69 34.37
CA ASP A 121 -49.25 -5.12 34.58
C ASP A 121 -49.32 -6.15 33.43
N ALA A 122 -48.47 -7.18 33.66
CA ALA A 122 -48.71 -8.63 33.56
C ALA A 122 -48.54 -9.40 32.23
N ALA A 123 -47.40 -10.11 32.17
CA ALA A 123 -47.26 -11.58 32.12
C ALA A 123 -47.88 -12.44 31.00
N ALA A 124 -46.96 -13.20 30.38
CA ALA A 124 -47.01 -14.63 30.03
C ALA A 124 -47.46 -15.10 28.63
N ALA A 125 -46.69 -16.10 28.19
CA ALA A 125 -47.00 -17.23 27.31
C ALA A 125 -46.48 -17.20 25.86
N ALA A 126 -45.84 -18.34 25.55
CA ALA A 126 -45.17 -18.73 24.32
C ALA A 126 -46.09 -18.90 23.10
N ALA A 127 -45.53 -18.77 21.90
CA ALA A 127 -45.73 -19.72 20.80
C ALA A 127 -44.76 -19.44 19.63
N SER A 128 -44.15 -20.50 19.13
CA SER A 128 -43.39 -20.59 17.89
C SER A 128 -44.25 -20.27 16.65
N CYS A 129 -43.68 -19.63 15.64
CA CYS A 129 -43.99 -19.89 14.23
C CYS A 129 -42.83 -19.42 13.34
N GLY A 130 -42.48 -20.26 12.37
CA GLY A 130 -41.21 -20.24 11.65
C GLY A 130 -40.98 -19.07 10.69
N VAL A 131 -39.70 -18.77 10.49
CA VAL A 131 -39.24 -17.90 9.41
C VAL A 131 -38.68 -18.80 8.31
N ALA A 132 -39.54 -19.06 7.32
CA ALA A 132 -39.10 -19.52 6.00
C ALA A 132 -38.40 -18.36 5.29
N GLY A 133 -37.29 -18.68 4.63
CA GLY A 133 -36.43 -17.72 3.93
C GLY A 133 -36.96 -17.22 2.60
N GLY A 134 -36.09 -16.47 1.93
CA GLY A 134 -36.23 -16.07 0.54
C GLY A 134 -36.19 -14.56 0.35
N GLY A 135 -35.04 -14.02 -0.06
CA GLY A 135 -34.99 -12.67 -0.61
C GLY A 135 -33.71 -11.89 -0.37
N ALA A 136 -32.54 -12.41 -0.78
CA ALA A 136 -31.32 -11.59 -0.84
C ALA A 136 -30.33 -12.00 -1.94
N ALA A 137 -30.78 -12.68 -3.01
CA ALA A 137 -29.88 -13.19 -4.06
C ALA A 137 -30.04 -12.52 -5.45
N ALA A 138 -30.97 -11.57 -5.63
CA ALA A 138 -31.29 -11.07 -6.98
C ALA A 138 -30.58 -9.77 -7.40
N ASN A 139 -29.96 -9.02 -6.49
CA ASN A 139 -29.37 -7.71 -6.81
C ASN A 139 -27.83 -7.69 -6.97
N ALA A 140 -27.17 -8.85 -6.96
CA ALA A 140 -25.72 -8.96 -7.20
C ALA A 140 -25.36 -9.22 -8.69
N ALA A 141 -26.35 -9.31 -9.59
CA ALA A 141 -26.15 -9.66 -11.00
C ALA A 141 -25.63 -8.51 -11.90
N GLY A 142 -25.34 -7.34 -11.31
CA GLY A 142 -24.67 -6.22 -11.99
C GLY A 142 -23.16 -6.23 -11.83
N ALA A 143 -22.54 -7.39 -11.57
CA ALA A 143 -21.09 -7.50 -11.47
C ALA A 143 -20.46 -7.17 -12.83
N SER A 144 -19.92 -5.96 -12.91
CA SER A 144 -19.01 -5.48 -13.95
C SER A 144 -18.14 -6.63 -14.45
N SER A 145 -18.30 -6.98 -15.73
CA SER A 145 -17.51 -7.96 -16.47
C SER A 145 -16.09 -7.45 -16.71
N GLN A 146 -15.38 -7.09 -15.63
CA GLN A 146 -13.95 -6.85 -15.74
C GLN A 146 -13.27 -8.21 -15.96
N PRO A 147 -12.37 -8.32 -16.94
CA PRO A 147 -11.58 -9.53 -17.12
C PRO A 147 -10.90 -9.85 -15.79
N LEU A 148 -10.97 -11.11 -15.36
CA LEU A 148 -10.24 -11.57 -14.17
C LEU A 148 -8.77 -11.14 -14.36
N ALA A 149 -8.25 -10.37 -13.40
CA ALA A 149 -6.85 -10.00 -13.41
C ALA A 149 -5.99 -11.27 -13.49
N ALA A 150 -4.93 -11.24 -14.29
CA ALA A 150 -4.02 -12.36 -14.39
C ALA A 150 -3.47 -12.70 -13.00
N ALA A 151 -3.40 -13.98 -12.66
CA ALA A 151 -2.89 -14.41 -11.37
C ALA A 151 -1.44 -13.92 -11.17
N PRO A 152 -1.10 -13.41 -9.98
CA PRO A 152 0.27 -13.02 -9.64
C PRO A 152 1.29 -14.11 -9.92
N SER A 153 2.53 -13.74 -10.22
CA SER A 153 3.60 -14.69 -10.56
C SER A 153 3.87 -15.71 -9.46
N TRP A 154 3.90 -15.28 -8.20
CA TRP A 154 4.04 -16.17 -7.03
C TRP A 154 2.89 -17.19 -6.94
N ALA A 155 1.66 -16.77 -7.26
CA ALA A 155 0.48 -17.62 -7.23
C ALA A 155 0.54 -18.67 -8.34
N ARG A 156 0.96 -18.26 -9.55
CA ARG A 156 1.25 -19.20 -10.66
C ARG A 156 2.37 -20.18 -10.29
N ARG A 157 3.40 -19.72 -9.59
CA ARG A 157 4.49 -20.58 -9.11
C ARG A 157 4.01 -21.61 -8.10
N LEU A 158 3.18 -21.20 -7.13
CA LEU A 158 2.56 -22.11 -6.19
C LEU A 158 1.67 -23.15 -6.88
N ALA A 159 0.84 -22.72 -7.84
CA ALA A 159 0.04 -23.65 -8.64
C ALA A 159 0.91 -24.67 -9.39
N ALA A 160 2.01 -24.23 -10.00
CA ALA A 160 2.96 -25.12 -10.66
C ALA A 160 3.60 -26.11 -9.66
N MET A 161 3.98 -25.67 -8.46
CA MET A 161 4.49 -26.57 -7.42
C MET A 161 3.47 -27.64 -7.03
N VAL A 162 2.19 -27.26 -6.91
CA VAL A 162 1.09 -28.20 -6.60
C VAL A 162 0.89 -29.21 -7.73
N GLU A 163 0.96 -28.77 -8.98
CA GLU A 163 0.85 -29.65 -10.15
C GLU A 163 2.05 -30.62 -10.25
N GLU A 164 3.27 -30.12 -10.06
CA GLU A 164 4.51 -30.89 -10.18
C GLU A 164 4.70 -31.91 -9.06
N GLN A 165 4.41 -31.53 -7.81
CA GLN A 165 4.72 -32.36 -6.62
C GLN A 165 3.48 -33.02 -6.01
N GLY A 166 2.28 -32.50 -6.29
CA GLY A 166 1.04 -32.89 -5.63
C GLY A 166 0.82 -32.15 -4.30
N ALA A 167 -0.42 -31.71 -4.08
CA ALA A 167 -0.83 -30.99 -2.86
C ALA A 167 -0.50 -31.77 -1.58
N GLU A 168 -0.77 -33.08 -1.56
CA GLU A 168 -0.52 -33.93 -0.38
C GLU A 168 0.96 -34.03 -0.04
N ALA A 169 1.82 -34.25 -1.04
CA ALA A 169 3.27 -34.32 -0.82
C ALA A 169 3.82 -32.99 -0.29
N LEU A 170 3.33 -31.86 -0.78
CA LEU A 170 3.69 -30.54 -0.28
C LEU A 170 3.26 -30.34 1.17
N VAL A 171 1.99 -30.64 1.51
CA VAL A 171 1.51 -30.53 2.89
C VAL A 171 2.34 -31.43 3.81
N VAL A 172 2.59 -32.69 3.45
CA VAL A 172 3.40 -33.62 4.25
C VAL A 172 4.83 -33.09 4.45
N ARG A 173 5.45 -32.59 3.38
CA ARG A 173 6.81 -32.02 3.42
C ARG A 173 6.89 -30.81 4.34
N TYR A 174 5.93 -29.89 4.24
CA TYR A 174 5.98 -28.63 4.97
C TYR A 174 5.30 -28.67 6.35
N LYS A 175 4.56 -29.74 6.68
CA LYS A 175 4.01 -29.96 8.04
C LYS A 175 5.11 -30.04 9.10
N GLY A 176 6.29 -30.53 8.74
CA GLY A 176 7.46 -30.57 9.61
C GLY A 176 8.31 -29.29 9.60
N CYS A 177 8.09 -28.39 8.64
CA CYS A 177 8.88 -27.18 8.46
C CYS A 177 8.79 -26.31 9.71
N THR A 178 9.93 -25.97 10.31
CA THR A 178 10.04 -25.12 11.49
C THR A 178 10.31 -23.68 11.10
N GLY A 179 10.08 -22.73 12.00
CA GLY A 179 10.49 -21.34 11.79
C GLY A 179 11.98 -21.20 11.51
N ARG A 180 12.82 -22.12 12.05
CA ARG A 180 14.26 -22.14 11.80
C ARG A 180 14.62 -22.51 10.36
N GLU A 181 13.96 -23.54 9.81
CA GLU A 181 14.14 -23.92 8.41
C GLU A 181 13.67 -22.82 7.48
N LEU A 182 12.53 -22.19 7.80
CA LEU A 182 12.04 -21.05 7.05
C LEU A 182 13.00 -19.84 7.13
N ALA A 183 13.53 -19.55 8.32
CA ALA A 183 14.54 -18.51 8.51
C ALA A 183 15.81 -18.79 7.70
N ALA A 184 16.21 -20.06 7.57
CA ALA A 184 17.34 -20.44 6.72
C ALA A 184 17.06 -20.17 5.24
N ILE A 185 15.85 -20.47 4.76
CA ILE A 185 15.41 -20.16 3.38
C ILE A 185 15.44 -18.65 3.13
N ILE A 186 14.82 -17.86 4.01
CA ILE A 186 14.78 -16.40 3.90
C ILE A 186 16.19 -15.81 4.00
N ARG A 187 17.04 -16.31 4.90
CA ARG A 187 18.44 -15.89 5.01
C ARG A 187 19.20 -16.15 3.70
N GLN A 188 19.07 -17.35 3.12
CA GLN A 188 19.74 -17.68 1.87
C GLN A 188 19.30 -16.71 0.77
N PHE A 189 18.00 -16.48 0.64
CA PHE A 189 17.48 -15.47 -0.28
C PHE A 189 18.08 -14.10 -0.05
N THR A 190 18.06 -13.59 1.18
CA THR A 190 18.55 -12.24 1.49
C THR A 190 20.02 -12.09 1.10
N LEU A 191 20.84 -13.12 1.32
CA LEU A 191 22.24 -13.12 0.92
C LEU A 191 22.43 -13.13 -0.61
N GLU A 192 21.67 -13.95 -1.33
CA GLU A 192 21.71 -13.99 -2.80
C GLU A 192 21.18 -12.70 -3.42
N ALA A 193 20.06 -12.19 -2.89
CA ALA A 193 19.42 -10.95 -3.31
C ALA A 193 20.34 -9.74 -3.10
N ALA A 194 21.11 -9.69 -2.00
CA ALA A 194 22.08 -8.61 -1.78
C ALA A 194 23.12 -8.53 -2.91
N ALA A 195 23.63 -9.67 -3.37
CA ALA A 195 24.57 -9.72 -4.49
C ALA A 195 23.91 -9.28 -5.81
N VAL A 196 22.67 -9.71 -6.05
CA VAL A 196 21.89 -9.33 -7.24
C VAL A 196 21.59 -7.82 -7.24
N LEU A 197 21.12 -7.26 -6.13
CA LEU A 197 20.83 -5.83 -6.01
C LEU A 197 22.05 -4.96 -6.25
N PHE A 198 23.23 -5.38 -5.79
CA PHE A 198 24.48 -4.69 -6.09
C PHE A 198 24.75 -4.60 -7.60
N ARG A 199 24.53 -5.71 -8.34
CA ARG A 199 24.67 -5.72 -9.81
C ARG A 199 23.66 -4.82 -10.50
N LEU A 200 22.40 -4.87 -10.07
CA LEU A 200 21.33 -4.03 -10.61
C LEU A 200 21.65 -2.54 -10.42
N ARG A 201 22.05 -2.15 -9.20
CA ARG A 201 22.39 -0.76 -8.87
C ARG A 201 23.64 -0.24 -9.58
N SER A 202 24.54 -1.13 -9.99
CA SER A 202 25.75 -0.78 -10.75
C SER A 202 25.55 -0.81 -12.26
N ASN A 203 24.32 -1.08 -12.75
CA ASN A 203 24.00 -1.25 -14.16
C ASN A 203 24.96 -2.24 -14.84
N ALA A 204 25.22 -3.38 -14.19
CA ALA A 204 26.06 -4.42 -14.77
C ALA A 204 25.52 -4.86 -16.15
N PRO A 205 26.38 -5.33 -17.08
CA PRO A 205 25.94 -5.74 -18.42
C PRO A 205 24.85 -6.82 -18.46
N ASP A 206 24.71 -7.60 -17.37
CA ASP A 206 23.73 -8.66 -17.19
C ASP A 206 22.58 -8.27 -16.24
N ALA A 207 22.31 -6.98 -16.04
CA ALA A 207 21.28 -6.51 -15.11
C ALA A 207 19.89 -7.10 -15.38
N ALA A 208 19.48 -7.20 -16.65
CA ALA A 208 18.18 -7.81 -17.01
C ALA A 208 18.07 -9.29 -16.62
N ASP A 209 19.16 -10.04 -16.71
CA ASP A 209 19.19 -11.45 -16.29
C ASP A 209 19.16 -11.56 -14.76
N ALA A 210 19.87 -10.65 -14.09
CA ALA A 210 19.88 -10.55 -12.63
C ALA A 210 18.49 -10.19 -12.08
N GLU A 211 17.75 -9.29 -12.74
CA GLU A 211 16.37 -8.93 -12.39
C GLU A 211 15.41 -10.12 -12.55
N ARG A 212 15.48 -10.83 -13.67
CA ARG A 212 14.67 -12.05 -13.89
C ARG A 212 14.96 -13.12 -12.85
N ARG A 213 16.23 -13.30 -12.48
CA ARG A 213 16.63 -14.21 -11.40
C ARG A 213 16.04 -13.77 -10.06
N LEU A 214 16.08 -12.48 -9.74
CA LEU A 214 15.52 -11.96 -8.49
C LEU A 214 14.00 -12.21 -8.41
N GLN A 215 13.27 -11.93 -9.50
CA GLN A 215 11.84 -12.22 -9.61
C GLN A 215 11.55 -13.70 -9.38
N SER A 216 12.28 -14.60 -10.04
CA SER A 216 12.10 -16.06 -9.86
C SER A 216 12.32 -16.49 -8.41
N MET A 217 13.41 -16.03 -7.79
CA MET A 217 13.72 -16.33 -6.39
C MET A 217 12.62 -15.79 -5.44
N TRP A 218 12.09 -14.62 -5.76
CA TRP A 218 11.01 -13.99 -5.00
C TRP A 218 9.70 -14.78 -5.11
N ASP A 219 9.35 -15.21 -6.31
CA ASP A 219 8.16 -16.04 -6.56
C ASP A 219 8.27 -17.39 -5.84
N ASP A 220 9.45 -18.02 -5.86
CA ASP A 220 9.70 -19.29 -5.17
C ASP A 220 9.47 -19.18 -3.65
N ILE A 221 9.98 -18.11 -3.02
CA ILE A 221 9.81 -17.92 -1.58
C ILE A 221 8.38 -17.63 -1.20
N ASN A 222 7.72 -16.76 -1.96
CA ASN A 222 6.32 -16.46 -1.76
C ASN A 222 5.45 -17.72 -1.96
N ALA A 223 5.75 -18.57 -2.95
CA ALA A 223 5.08 -19.84 -3.10
C ALA A 223 5.29 -20.77 -1.88
N VAL A 224 6.53 -20.89 -1.39
CA VAL A 224 6.85 -21.67 -0.18
C VAL A 224 6.12 -21.14 1.05
N LEU A 225 6.11 -19.82 1.27
CA LEU A 225 5.39 -19.18 2.36
C LEU A 225 3.88 -19.46 2.27
N GLY A 226 3.32 -19.51 1.06
CA GLY A 226 1.93 -19.89 0.81
C GLY A 226 1.63 -21.33 1.20
N VAL A 227 2.53 -22.28 0.90
CA VAL A 227 2.41 -23.67 1.37
C VAL A 227 2.50 -23.76 2.90
N VAL A 228 3.51 -23.11 3.50
CA VAL A 228 3.73 -23.14 4.96
C VAL A 228 2.56 -22.53 5.71
N MET A 229 1.94 -21.47 5.18
CA MET A 229 0.73 -20.87 5.77
C MET A 229 -0.39 -21.90 5.97
N ILE A 230 -0.55 -22.84 5.05
CA ILE A 230 -1.58 -23.88 5.14
C ILE A 230 -1.09 -25.07 5.96
N ALA A 231 0.13 -25.54 5.69
CA ALA A 231 0.64 -26.76 6.30
C ALA A 231 1.03 -26.59 7.78
N ARG A 232 1.55 -25.42 8.15
CA ARG A 232 2.04 -25.09 9.51
C ARG A 232 2.19 -23.57 9.72
N PRO A 233 1.08 -22.83 9.91
CA PRO A 233 1.12 -21.37 10.06
C PRO A 233 1.95 -20.89 11.25
N GLU A 234 2.13 -21.71 12.30
CA GLU A 234 2.93 -21.37 13.48
C GLU A 234 4.38 -21.06 13.12
N SER A 235 4.92 -21.69 12.08
CA SER A 235 6.30 -21.47 11.65
C SER A 235 6.54 -20.09 11.05
N LEU A 236 5.49 -19.44 10.52
CA LEU A 236 5.55 -18.04 10.11
C LEU A 236 5.67 -17.10 11.32
N VAL A 237 5.04 -17.46 12.44
CA VAL A 237 5.18 -16.71 13.69
C VAL A 237 6.56 -16.93 14.28
N GLU A 238 7.02 -18.18 14.35
CA GLU A 238 8.36 -18.53 14.81
C GLU A 238 9.45 -17.79 14.00
N LEU A 239 9.31 -17.68 12.67
CA LEU A 239 10.22 -16.93 11.81
C LEU A 239 10.48 -15.50 12.32
N ASN A 240 9.43 -14.79 12.74
CA ASN A 240 9.53 -13.41 13.24
C ASN A 240 10.21 -13.30 14.61
N MET A 241 10.40 -14.43 15.30
CA MET A 241 11.06 -14.52 16.61
C MET A 241 12.53 -14.96 16.49
N LEU A 242 13.05 -15.13 15.27
CA LEU A 242 14.40 -15.59 15.01
C LEU A 242 15.27 -14.48 14.39
N GLN A 243 16.55 -14.51 14.72
CA GLN A 243 17.57 -13.70 14.06
C GLN A 243 18.08 -14.48 12.82
N LEU A 244 17.97 -13.89 11.63
CA LEU A 244 18.23 -14.60 10.37
C LEU A 244 19.69 -15.05 10.21
N ASP A 245 20.66 -14.38 10.83
CA ASP A 245 22.08 -14.72 10.74
C ASP A 245 22.49 -15.93 11.59
N THR A 246 21.98 -16.00 12.82
CA THR A 246 22.29 -17.05 13.81
C THR A 246 21.26 -18.17 13.83
N LEU A 247 20.06 -17.93 13.29
CA LEU A 247 18.89 -18.81 13.38
C LEU A 247 18.49 -19.13 14.84
N GLY A 248 18.95 -18.30 15.78
CA GLY A 248 18.63 -18.31 17.19
C GLY A 248 17.52 -17.32 17.52
N PRO A 249 17.08 -17.27 18.79
CA PRO A 249 16.09 -16.30 19.25
C PRO A 249 16.52 -14.86 18.93
N LEU A 250 15.57 -14.03 18.55
CA LEU A 250 15.80 -12.62 18.30
C LEU A 250 16.16 -11.90 19.61
N THR A 251 17.42 -11.48 19.73
CA THR A 251 17.93 -10.73 20.89
C THR A 251 18.18 -9.25 20.59
N LEU A 252 18.18 -8.89 19.32
CA LEU A 252 18.37 -7.51 18.87
C LEU A 252 17.04 -6.76 18.86
N GLU A 253 17.09 -5.46 19.13
CA GLU A 253 15.91 -4.60 19.07
C GLU A 253 15.76 -3.94 17.70
N TRP A 254 14.52 -3.87 17.23
CA TRP A 254 14.19 -3.08 16.05
C TRP A 254 14.14 -1.59 16.41
N THR A 255 15.06 -0.80 15.85
CA THR A 255 15.16 0.64 16.15
C THR A 255 14.52 1.52 15.06
N ALA A 256 14.22 2.77 15.42
CA ALA A 256 13.67 3.75 14.47
C ALA A 256 14.66 4.04 13.32
N GLU A 257 15.96 4.09 13.60
CA GLU A 257 17.01 4.32 12.60
C GLU A 257 17.05 3.18 11.58
N ARG A 258 16.91 1.92 12.03
CA ARG A 258 16.81 0.77 11.13
C ARG A 258 15.56 0.84 10.26
N GLY A 259 14.42 1.22 10.84
CA GLY A 259 13.19 1.45 10.10
C GLY A 259 13.34 2.53 9.04
N ALA A 260 13.98 3.65 9.37
CA ALA A 260 14.25 4.73 8.42
C ALA A 260 15.19 4.29 7.29
N PHE A 261 16.27 3.57 7.62
CA PHE A 261 17.19 3.03 6.63
C PHE A 261 16.51 2.03 5.69
N MET A 262 15.68 1.12 6.23
CA MET A 262 14.90 0.18 5.43
C MET A 262 13.98 0.93 4.44
N LEU A 263 13.24 1.93 4.88
CA LEU A 263 12.38 2.72 3.99
C LEU A 263 13.16 3.49 2.92
N GLN A 264 14.33 4.00 3.26
CA GLN A 264 15.22 4.64 2.30
C GLN A 264 15.64 3.65 1.21
N GLU A 265 16.04 2.44 1.58
CA GLU A 265 16.48 1.40 0.65
C GLU A 265 15.35 0.86 -0.24
N MET A 266 14.10 0.93 0.22
CA MET A 266 12.91 0.58 -0.57
C MET A 266 12.65 1.53 -1.75
N GLN A 267 13.17 2.78 -1.69
CA GLN A 267 12.99 3.79 -2.73
C GLN A 267 11.51 3.95 -3.16
N LEU A 268 10.62 4.02 -2.17
CA LEU A 268 9.18 4.08 -2.43
C LEU A 268 8.81 5.34 -3.21
N THR A 269 8.00 5.18 -4.26
CA THR A 269 7.32 6.32 -4.87
C THR A 269 6.31 6.93 -3.87
N LYS A 270 5.93 8.20 -4.07
CA LYS A 270 4.89 8.85 -3.24
C LYS A 270 3.59 8.03 -3.20
N HIS A 271 3.18 7.49 -4.35
CA HIS A 271 1.98 6.67 -4.47
C HIS A 271 2.11 5.34 -3.72
N GLN A 272 3.24 4.63 -3.85
CA GLN A 272 3.50 3.40 -3.09
C GLN A 272 3.51 3.67 -1.59
N PHE A 273 4.21 4.71 -1.14
CA PHE A 273 4.24 5.11 0.27
C PHE A 273 2.83 5.28 0.85
N GLN A 274 1.96 6.02 0.16
CA GLN A 274 0.57 6.21 0.57
C GLN A 274 -0.24 4.90 0.54
N SER A 275 -0.03 4.07 -0.49
CA SER A 275 -0.74 2.80 -0.64
C SER A 275 -0.36 1.81 0.48
N LEU A 276 0.93 1.72 0.79
CA LEU A 276 1.44 0.90 1.91
C LEU A 276 0.89 1.39 3.24
N LEU A 277 0.84 2.70 3.47
CA LEU A 277 0.28 3.27 4.70
C LEU A 277 -1.19 2.86 4.88
N VAL A 278 -2.00 2.98 3.81
CA VAL A 278 -3.42 2.59 3.84
C VAL A 278 -3.57 1.09 4.07
N LEU A 279 -2.83 0.26 3.33
CA LEU A 279 -2.86 -1.20 3.48
C LEU A 279 -2.56 -1.62 4.92
N LEU A 280 -1.52 -1.04 5.52
CA LEU A 280 -1.10 -1.40 6.88
C LEU A 280 -2.03 -0.84 7.95
N GLN A 281 -2.72 0.28 7.70
CA GLN A 281 -3.82 0.75 8.56
C GLN A 281 -5.03 -0.18 8.50
N LEU A 282 -5.37 -0.72 7.33
CA LEU A 282 -6.44 -1.73 7.20
C LEU A 282 -6.06 -3.00 7.97
N TYR A 283 -4.82 -3.46 7.86
CA TYR A 283 -4.28 -4.57 8.64
C TYR A 283 -4.37 -4.30 10.16
N GLU A 284 -3.90 -3.15 10.63
CA GLU A 284 -3.94 -2.77 12.06
C GLU A 284 -5.38 -2.71 12.57
N ALA A 285 -6.30 -2.11 11.81
CA ALA A 285 -7.72 -2.06 12.14
C ALA A 285 -8.31 -3.47 12.28
N ARG A 286 -7.98 -4.39 11.36
CA ARG A 286 -8.46 -5.77 11.43
C ARG A 286 -7.90 -6.51 12.63
N VAL A 287 -6.60 -6.40 12.90
CA VAL A 287 -5.97 -7.01 14.07
C VAL A 287 -6.58 -6.46 15.37
N SER A 288 -6.90 -5.18 15.42
CA SER A 288 -7.55 -4.55 16.58
C SER A 288 -8.94 -5.10 16.90
N GLN A 289 -9.64 -5.67 15.90
CA GLN A 289 -10.93 -6.35 16.07
C GLN A 289 -10.76 -7.81 16.50
N LEU A 290 -9.75 -8.50 15.94
CA LEU A 290 -9.50 -9.92 16.20
C LEU A 290 -8.92 -10.17 17.60
N LEU A 291 -8.04 -9.30 18.09
CA LEU A 291 -7.37 -9.49 19.38
C LEU A 291 -8.36 -9.53 20.57
N PRO A 292 -9.29 -8.56 20.73
CA PRO A 292 -10.29 -8.63 21.79
C PRO A 292 -11.19 -9.87 21.67
N ARG A 293 -11.55 -10.25 20.43
CA ARG A 293 -12.36 -11.46 20.19
C ARG A 293 -11.64 -12.72 20.63
N ARG A 294 -10.34 -12.84 20.35
CA ARG A 294 -9.50 -13.95 20.84
C ARG A 294 -9.47 -14.00 22.36
N SER A 295 -9.25 -12.86 23.03
CA SER A 295 -9.24 -12.80 24.50
C SER A 295 -10.59 -13.19 25.11
N GLU A 296 -11.70 -12.82 24.46
CA GLU A 296 -13.04 -13.27 24.85
C GLU A 296 -13.20 -14.79 24.72
N LEU A 297 -12.81 -15.36 23.59
CA LEU A 297 -12.89 -16.80 23.34
C LEU A 297 -12.03 -17.61 24.32
N MET A 298 -10.85 -17.12 24.70
CA MET A 298 -10.03 -17.76 25.74
C MET A 298 -10.73 -17.78 27.11
N ARG A 299 -11.41 -16.68 27.50
CA ARG A 299 -12.22 -16.66 28.73
C ARG A 299 -13.43 -17.59 28.65
N GLN A 300 -14.08 -17.67 27.50
CA GLN A 300 -15.21 -18.59 27.27
C GLN A 300 -14.74 -20.05 27.35
N GLN A 301 -13.55 -20.36 26.85
CA GLN A 301 -12.98 -21.71 26.93
C GLN A 301 -12.76 -22.14 28.39
N GLU A 302 -12.29 -21.23 29.23
CA GLU A 302 -12.13 -21.49 30.67
C GLU A 302 -13.48 -21.67 31.37
N ALA A 303 -14.48 -20.85 31.03
CA ALA A 303 -15.82 -20.91 31.63
C ALA A 303 -16.63 -22.15 31.23
N THR A 304 -16.40 -22.68 30.02
CA THR A 304 -17.12 -23.84 29.45
C THR A 304 -16.35 -25.16 29.63
N ALA A 305 -15.32 -25.17 30.47
CA ALA A 305 -14.42 -26.33 30.63
C ALA A 305 -15.12 -27.63 31.07
N GLU A 306 -16.30 -27.53 31.70
CA GLU A 306 -17.09 -28.68 32.17
C GLU A 306 -18.13 -29.16 31.12
N ASP A 307 -18.42 -28.38 30.08
CA ASP A 307 -19.36 -28.74 29.00
C ASP A 307 -18.61 -29.02 27.68
N ALA A 308 -18.48 -30.30 27.35
CA ALA A 308 -17.78 -30.74 26.14
C ALA A 308 -18.40 -30.19 24.85
N THR A 309 -19.72 -29.98 24.79
CA THR A 309 -20.39 -29.50 23.57
C THR A 309 -20.12 -28.02 23.37
N GLU A 310 -20.26 -27.21 24.42
CA GLU A 310 -19.93 -25.79 24.37
C GLU A 310 -18.43 -25.58 24.12
N GLN A 311 -17.57 -26.40 24.75
CA GLN A 311 -16.13 -26.35 24.53
C GLN A 311 -15.77 -26.60 23.06
N LEU A 312 -16.40 -27.56 22.39
CA LEU A 312 -16.18 -27.78 20.95
C LEU A 312 -16.57 -26.55 20.10
N GLN A 313 -17.66 -25.87 20.44
CA GLN A 313 -18.05 -24.64 19.74
C GLN A 313 -17.06 -23.50 19.96
N VAL A 314 -16.58 -23.31 21.20
CA VAL A 314 -15.57 -22.30 21.52
C VAL A 314 -14.25 -22.59 20.81
N LEU A 315 -13.81 -23.86 20.78
CA LEU A 315 -12.61 -24.27 20.05
C LEU A 315 -12.74 -24.01 18.54
N ALA A 316 -13.89 -24.31 17.94
CA ALA A 316 -14.14 -24.01 16.53
C ALA A 316 -14.10 -22.49 16.25
N ALA A 317 -14.71 -21.69 17.12
CA ALA A 317 -14.66 -20.22 17.01
C ALA A 317 -13.25 -19.66 17.21
N MET A 318 -12.46 -20.25 18.11
CA MET A 318 -11.05 -19.88 18.33
C MET A 318 -10.18 -20.23 17.11
N ALA A 319 -10.40 -21.40 16.51
CA ALA A 319 -9.75 -21.78 15.26
C ALA A 319 -10.10 -20.82 14.11
N ALA A 320 -11.38 -20.44 13.99
CA ALA A 320 -11.83 -19.42 13.03
C ALA A 320 -11.13 -18.07 13.23
N CYS A 321 -11.06 -17.61 14.48
CA CYS A 321 -10.40 -16.36 14.84
C CYS A 321 -8.89 -16.40 14.55
N GLN A 322 -8.23 -17.51 14.83
CA GLN A 322 -6.81 -17.71 14.56
C GLN A 322 -6.52 -17.77 13.06
N ALA A 323 -7.35 -18.49 12.29
CA ALA A 323 -7.27 -18.50 10.84
C ALA A 323 -7.42 -17.06 10.29
N GLY A 324 -8.43 -16.32 10.76
CA GLY A 324 -8.62 -14.92 10.37
C GLY A 324 -7.39 -14.03 10.63
N PHE A 325 -6.66 -14.27 11.71
CA PHE A 325 -5.41 -13.56 11.99
C PHE A 325 -4.31 -13.92 10.98
N VAL A 326 -4.09 -15.21 10.71
CA VAL A 326 -3.09 -15.69 9.74
C VAL A 326 -3.39 -15.15 8.35
N TRP A 327 -4.65 -15.19 7.91
CA TRP A 327 -5.07 -14.64 6.62
C TRP A 327 -4.89 -13.13 6.53
N ALA A 328 -5.19 -12.38 7.60
CA ALA A 328 -4.96 -10.93 7.63
C ALA A 328 -3.47 -10.60 7.47
N VAL A 329 -2.59 -11.32 8.19
CA VAL A 329 -1.13 -11.14 8.11
C VAL A 329 -0.63 -11.50 6.72
N MET A 330 -0.97 -12.68 6.20
CA MET A 330 -0.42 -13.17 4.93
C MET A 330 -0.98 -12.42 3.74
N GLY A 331 -2.30 -12.17 3.70
CA GLY A 331 -2.92 -11.38 2.63
C GLY A 331 -2.34 -9.96 2.56
N SER A 332 -2.15 -9.31 3.71
CA SER A 332 -1.51 -7.98 3.74
C SER A 332 -0.02 -8.05 3.40
N GLY A 333 0.66 -9.14 3.80
CA GLY A 333 2.04 -9.44 3.43
C GLY A 333 2.22 -9.54 1.93
N TYR A 334 1.45 -10.39 1.24
CA TYR A 334 1.49 -10.51 -0.23
C TYR A 334 1.10 -9.22 -0.92
N ALA A 335 0.04 -8.55 -0.47
CA ALA A 335 -0.36 -7.27 -1.05
C ALA A 335 0.76 -6.23 -0.96
N LEU A 336 1.48 -6.18 0.17
CA LEU A 336 2.62 -5.29 0.34
C LEU A 336 3.80 -5.72 -0.52
N LEU A 337 4.24 -6.96 -0.36
CA LEU A 337 5.55 -7.45 -0.80
C LEU A 337 5.55 -7.99 -2.24
N ALA A 338 4.40 -8.40 -2.77
CA ALA A 338 4.28 -9.01 -4.10
C ALA A 338 3.47 -8.18 -5.09
N GLU A 339 2.58 -7.31 -4.64
CA GLU A 339 1.71 -6.52 -5.54
C GLU A 339 2.02 -5.02 -5.55
N LEU A 340 2.31 -4.42 -4.38
CA LEU A 340 2.58 -2.97 -4.28
C LEU A 340 4.06 -2.62 -4.48
N LEU A 341 4.97 -3.55 -4.20
CA LEU A 341 6.40 -3.37 -4.36
C LEU A 341 6.92 -4.16 -5.55
N GLU A 342 7.89 -3.58 -6.25
CA GLU A 342 8.69 -4.32 -7.20
C GLU A 342 9.58 -5.34 -6.46
N PRO A 343 9.97 -6.46 -7.08
CA PRO A 343 10.83 -7.47 -6.45
C PRO A 343 12.15 -6.88 -5.95
N THR A 344 12.71 -5.90 -6.66
CA THR A 344 13.92 -5.16 -6.27
C THR A 344 13.71 -4.39 -4.97
N GLN A 345 12.58 -3.70 -4.82
CA GLN A 345 12.22 -2.95 -3.61
C GLN A 345 11.96 -3.89 -2.42
N ALA A 346 11.26 -4.99 -2.66
CA ALA A 346 10.95 -5.96 -1.62
C ALA A 346 12.20 -6.72 -1.15
N ALA A 347 13.08 -7.11 -2.08
CA ALA A 347 14.38 -7.67 -1.76
C ALA A 347 15.26 -6.65 -0.99
N ALA A 348 15.28 -5.39 -1.42
CA ALA A 348 16.00 -4.33 -0.71
C ALA A 348 15.48 -4.14 0.72
N THR A 349 14.18 -4.32 0.95
CA THR A 349 13.57 -4.32 2.29
C THR A 349 14.19 -5.40 3.17
N LEU A 350 14.25 -6.65 2.69
CA LEU A 350 14.81 -7.78 3.45
C LEU A 350 16.32 -7.62 3.69
N VAL A 351 17.06 -7.13 2.70
CA VAL A 351 18.50 -6.87 2.83
C VAL A 351 18.78 -5.75 3.83
N ALA A 352 18.02 -4.65 3.78
CA ALA A 352 18.19 -3.52 4.67
C ALA A 352 17.74 -3.83 6.11
N ALA A 353 16.74 -4.71 6.28
CA ALA A 353 16.27 -5.16 7.57
C ALA A 353 17.18 -6.21 8.24
N TYR A 354 18.15 -6.78 7.52
CA TYR A 354 19.00 -7.85 8.05
C TYR A 354 19.71 -7.45 9.37
N PRO A 355 19.75 -8.33 10.39
CA PRO A 355 19.35 -9.75 10.40
C PRO A 355 17.90 -10.00 10.88
N PHE A 356 17.01 -9.03 10.75
CA PHE A 356 15.60 -9.16 11.15
C PHE A 356 14.73 -9.60 9.97
N MET A 357 13.63 -10.31 10.28
CA MET A 357 12.48 -10.37 9.38
C MET A 357 11.61 -9.13 9.63
N PRO A 358 11.40 -8.23 8.65
CA PRO A 358 10.54 -7.07 8.83
C PRO A 358 9.09 -7.53 9.00
N THR A 359 8.42 -7.01 10.02
CA THR A 359 7.00 -7.27 10.27
C THR A 359 6.15 -6.15 9.66
N LEU A 360 4.88 -6.44 9.37
CA LEU A 360 3.93 -5.41 8.91
C LEU A 360 3.84 -4.22 9.87
N MET A 361 3.91 -4.48 11.18
CA MET A 361 3.88 -3.43 12.20
C MET A 361 5.17 -2.61 12.25
N SER A 362 6.34 -3.24 12.06
CA SER A 362 7.61 -2.50 12.03
C SER A 362 7.71 -1.60 10.79
N ILE A 363 7.19 -2.05 9.65
CA ILE A 363 7.06 -1.23 8.43
C ILE A 363 6.08 -0.07 8.67
N LEU A 364 4.90 -0.32 9.25
CA LEU A 364 3.92 0.72 9.56
C LEU A 364 4.50 1.79 10.50
N GLY A 365 5.21 1.36 11.54
CA GLY A 365 5.89 2.26 12.47
C GLY A 365 6.91 3.15 11.78
N ALA A 366 7.73 2.59 10.88
CA ALA A 366 8.68 3.35 10.08
C ALA A 366 7.98 4.35 9.16
N LEU A 367 6.90 3.96 8.47
CA LEU A 367 6.16 4.84 7.56
C LEU A 367 5.54 6.02 8.30
N ARG A 368 4.94 5.77 9.48
CA ARG A 368 4.39 6.84 10.33
C ARG A 368 5.46 7.81 10.81
N ALA A 369 6.62 7.30 11.21
CA ALA A 369 7.74 8.14 11.62
C ALA A 369 8.24 9.02 10.47
N GLU A 370 8.35 8.47 9.26
CA GLU A 370 8.74 9.21 8.07
C GLU A 370 7.69 10.27 7.69
N GLN A 371 6.40 9.92 7.73
CA GLN A 371 5.30 10.85 7.49
C GLN A 371 5.31 12.03 8.48
N ALA A 372 5.59 11.76 9.76
CA ALA A 372 5.68 12.79 10.79
C ALA A 372 6.94 13.68 10.64
N ALA A 373 8.05 13.12 10.15
CA ALA A 373 9.31 13.86 9.96
C ALA A 373 9.33 14.70 8.67
N ALA A 374 8.53 14.36 7.67
CA ALA A 374 8.54 15.01 6.35
C ALA A 374 8.36 16.55 6.38
N PRO A 375 7.42 17.14 7.16
CA PRO A 375 7.26 18.59 7.23
C PRO A 375 8.51 19.30 7.79
N ALA A 376 9.15 18.72 8.79
CA ALA A 376 10.36 19.27 9.40
C ALA A 376 11.54 19.24 8.42
N ARG A 377 11.71 18.15 7.65
CA ARG A 377 12.74 18.05 6.61
C ARG A 377 12.50 19.04 5.47
N ALA A 378 11.25 19.19 5.02
CA ALA A 378 10.90 20.18 3.99
C ALA A 378 11.20 21.62 4.45
N ALA A 379 10.89 21.94 5.71
CA ALA A 379 11.21 23.24 6.30
C ALA A 379 12.74 23.47 6.38
N ALA A 380 13.50 22.46 6.81
CA ALA A 380 14.96 22.52 6.89
C ALA A 380 15.61 22.68 5.50
N ALA A 381 15.17 21.92 4.49
CA ALA A 381 15.66 22.03 3.12
C ALA A 381 15.37 23.42 2.53
N LYS A 382 14.18 23.97 2.78
CA LYS A 382 13.83 25.34 2.38
C LYS A 382 14.72 26.38 3.06
N ALA A 383 14.98 26.23 4.37
CA ALA A 383 15.87 27.12 5.10
C ALA A 383 17.32 27.06 4.57
N ALA A 384 17.82 25.85 4.27
CA ALA A 384 19.14 25.66 3.67
C ALA A 384 19.23 26.28 2.27
N ALA A 385 18.20 26.15 1.43
CA ALA A 385 18.16 26.76 0.11
C ALA A 385 18.15 28.31 0.20
N VAL A 386 17.40 28.88 1.15
CA VAL A 386 17.41 30.33 1.39
C VAL A 386 18.77 30.81 1.88
N ALA A 387 19.41 30.06 2.79
CA ALA A 387 20.76 30.36 3.25
C ALA A 387 21.79 30.31 2.10
N ALA A 388 21.75 29.26 1.27
CA ALA A 388 22.62 29.13 0.11
C ALA A 388 22.43 30.27 -0.91
N ALA A 389 21.17 30.67 -1.17
CA ALA A 389 20.86 31.80 -2.04
C ALA A 389 21.39 33.14 -1.47
N ALA A 390 21.31 33.34 -0.15
CA ALA A 390 21.88 34.51 0.52
C ALA A 390 23.42 34.52 0.43
N THR A 391 24.08 33.37 0.60
CA THR A 391 25.54 33.24 0.43
C THR A 391 25.97 33.50 -1.01
N ALA A 392 25.22 32.99 -2.00
CA ALA A 392 25.49 33.25 -3.42
C ALA A 392 25.30 34.74 -3.79
N ALA A 393 24.37 35.45 -3.16
CA ALA A 393 24.18 36.88 -3.33
C ALA A 393 25.28 37.74 -2.66
N ALA A 394 25.93 37.21 -1.62
CA ALA A 394 27.03 37.87 -0.91
C ALA A 394 28.42 37.51 -1.46
N ALA A 395 28.53 36.52 -2.34
CA ALA A 395 29.78 36.18 -3.00
C ALA A 395 30.23 37.36 -3.90
N PRO A 396 31.47 37.86 -3.73
CA PRO A 396 31.99 38.90 -4.61
C PRO A 396 31.96 38.39 -6.05
N ARG A 397 31.38 39.19 -6.96
CA ARG A 397 31.45 38.91 -8.40
C ARG A 397 32.91 38.63 -8.75
N PRO A 398 33.22 37.54 -9.47
CA PRO A 398 34.58 37.36 -9.97
C PRO A 398 34.98 38.65 -10.69
N PRO A 399 36.18 39.20 -10.42
CA PRO A 399 36.63 40.40 -11.11
C PRO A 399 36.49 40.13 -12.60
N ALA A 400 35.83 41.05 -13.31
CA ALA A 400 35.70 40.99 -14.75
C ALA A 400 37.10 40.71 -15.32
N ALA A 401 37.30 39.50 -15.84
CA ALA A 401 38.56 39.13 -16.46
C ALA A 401 38.77 40.13 -17.58
N SER A 402 39.72 41.03 -17.36
CA SER A 402 40.27 41.89 -18.38
C SER A 402 40.70 40.98 -19.51
N ARG A 403 40.05 41.19 -20.65
CA ARG A 403 40.40 40.78 -22.01
C ARG A 403 41.83 40.21 -22.09
N PRO A 404 42.02 38.95 -22.53
CA PRO A 404 43.37 38.41 -22.69
C PRO A 404 44.15 39.32 -23.67
N PRO A 405 45.40 39.67 -23.37
CA PRO A 405 46.21 40.45 -24.29
C PRO A 405 46.38 39.66 -25.60
N ALA A 406 46.19 40.35 -26.72
CA ALA A 406 46.49 39.84 -28.04
C ALA A 406 47.93 39.32 -28.07
N ARG A 407 48.07 38.02 -28.30
CA ARG A 407 49.35 37.34 -28.43
C ARG A 407 49.96 37.72 -29.79
N PRO A 408 51.14 38.34 -29.87
CA PRO A 408 51.85 38.49 -31.14
C PRO A 408 52.39 37.14 -31.58
N GLY A 409 52.36 36.91 -32.89
CA GLY A 409 52.73 35.65 -33.54
C GLY A 409 54.16 35.20 -33.24
N GLY A 410 54.31 33.88 -33.14
CA GLY A 410 55.57 33.17 -33.10
C GLY A 410 55.32 31.73 -33.52
N ALA A 411 55.84 31.38 -34.70
CA ALA A 411 55.73 30.08 -35.33
C ALA A 411 56.55 28.98 -34.61
N GLY A 412 56.14 27.73 -34.81
CA GLY A 412 56.78 26.50 -34.31
C GLY A 412 55.69 25.56 -33.77
N GLN A 413 54.92 24.84 -34.60
CA GLN A 413 55.24 23.58 -35.28
C GLN A 413 55.64 22.43 -34.33
N TRP A 414 55.16 21.21 -34.66
CA TRP A 414 55.14 19.90 -33.95
C TRP A 414 53.75 19.57 -33.33
N GLN A 415 52.81 18.96 -34.07
CA GLN A 415 52.66 17.52 -34.41
C GLN A 415 52.69 16.62 -33.15
N GLY A 416 51.69 15.79 -32.84
CA GLY A 416 50.45 15.44 -33.54
C GLY A 416 49.62 14.43 -32.72
N GLU A 417 48.41 14.16 -33.24
CA GLU A 417 47.57 12.95 -33.11
C GLU A 417 47.03 12.61 -31.70
N GLY A 418 45.76 12.34 -31.44
CA GLY A 418 44.52 12.04 -32.16
C GLY A 418 43.59 11.47 -31.05
N ILE A 419 42.30 11.72 -30.96
CA ILE A 419 41.21 11.28 -31.84
C ILE A 419 39.97 12.10 -31.44
N GLN A 420 39.20 12.47 -32.47
CA GLN A 420 37.99 13.29 -32.45
C GLN A 420 36.75 12.50 -32.02
N GLU A 421 35.87 13.21 -31.34
CA GLU A 421 34.43 12.98 -31.33
C GLU A 421 33.88 13.29 -32.73
N GLU A 422 33.14 12.35 -33.31
CA GLU A 422 32.26 12.57 -34.46
C GLU A 422 30.81 12.50 -33.97
N GLU A 423 30.16 13.66 -34.01
CA GLU A 423 28.75 13.89 -33.88
C GLU A 423 28.33 14.45 -35.25
N GLU A 424 27.68 13.66 -36.11
CA GLU A 424 26.96 14.21 -37.26
C GLU A 424 25.78 13.33 -37.74
N GLU A 425 24.65 14.03 -37.77
CA GLU A 425 23.34 13.84 -38.40
C GLU A 425 23.18 12.89 -39.59
N ARG A 426 22.06 12.16 -39.59
CA ARG A 426 21.18 11.73 -40.71
C ARG A 426 19.87 11.21 -40.06
N GLU A 427 18.65 11.41 -40.53
CA GLU A 427 18.09 11.87 -41.80
C GLU A 427 16.64 12.33 -41.53
N GLU A 428 16.19 13.37 -42.25
CA GLU A 428 14.79 13.73 -42.48
C GLU A 428 14.12 12.66 -43.36
N GLU A 429 12.89 12.25 -43.05
CA GLU A 429 11.97 11.73 -44.05
C GLU A 429 10.51 12.10 -43.68
N ASP A 430 9.97 13.03 -44.49
CA ASP A 430 8.62 13.11 -45.05
C ASP A 430 7.36 12.84 -44.21
N GLY A 431 6.46 13.82 -44.26
CA GLY A 431 5.07 13.69 -43.83
C GLY A 431 4.27 14.97 -44.05
N GLN A 432 4.14 15.39 -45.30
CA GLN A 432 3.13 16.35 -45.77
C GLN A 432 1.72 15.86 -45.43
N GLU A 433 0.88 16.72 -44.86
CA GLU A 433 -0.56 16.74 -45.16
C GLU A 433 -1.09 18.17 -44.96
N GLU A 434 -1.36 18.79 -46.10
CA GLU A 434 -1.96 20.11 -46.31
C GLU A 434 -3.34 19.83 -46.92
N GLU A 435 -4.44 20.16 -46.23
CA GLU A 435 -5.80 20.43 -46.76
C GLU A 435 -6.75 20.59 -45.55
N GLY A 436 -7.61 21.59 -45.41
CA GLY A 436 -7.98 22.65 -46.33
C GLY A 436 -8.68 23.80 -45.59
N ALA A 437 -8.66 24.95 -46.25
CA ALA A 437 -9.50 26.09 -45.94
C ALA A 437 -10.84 25.94 -46.68
N GLU A 438 -11.95 26.04 -45.96
CA GLU A 438 -13.24 26.43 -46.54
C GLU A 438 -13.58 27.84 -46.05
N ASP A 439 -13.37 28.80 -46.95
CA ASP A 439 -14.16 30.02 -47.02
C ASP A 439 -15.61 29.63 -47.33
N ASP A 440 -16.56 30.08 -46.51
CA ASP A 440 -17.93 30.27 -46.98
C ASP A 440 -18.34 31.72 -46.78
N SER A 441 -18.74 32.32 -47.89
CA SER A 441 -19.21 33.69 -48.02
C SER A 441 -20.57 33.63 -48.71
N GLY A 442 -21.61 34.14 -48.06
CA GLY A 442 -22.89 34.39 -48.73
C GLY A 442 -24.09 34.43 -47.80
N GLY A 443 -24.59 35.63 -47.51
CA GLY A 443 -25.88 35.87 -46.86
C GLY A 443 -26.01 37.24 -46.23
#